data_AF-A0A503P9U9-F1
#
_entry.id   AF-A0A503P9U9-F1
#
_cell.length_a   1.000
_cell.length_b   1.000
_cell.length_c   1.000
_cell.angle_alpha   90.00
_cell.angle_beta   90.00
_cell.angle_gamma   90.00
#
_symmetry.space_group_name_H-M   'P 1'
#
loop_
_entity.id
_entity.type
_entity.pdbx_description
1 polymer ?
#
loop_
_entity_poly.entity_id
_entity_poly.type
_entity_poly.pdbx_seq_one_letter_code
_entity_poly.pdbx_strand_id
1 'polypeptide(L)' 'MASIEISAVEVLALKKLALINGALAQSLGNAQAKREQTSLLLVLMDVVARADLANRVEEITRA' A
#
# COMPACT_ATOMS: atom_id res chain seq x y z
N MET A 1 16.47 -5.65 -15.85
CA MET A 1 15.02 -5.71 -15.55
C MET A 1 14.55 -4.29 -15.37
N ALA A 2 13.45 -3.86 -15.99
CA ALA A 2 12.93 -2.51 -15.82
C ALA A 2 12.59 -2.29 -14.33
N SER A 3 13.15 -1.26 -13.70
CA SER A 3 12.74 -0.83 -12.36
C SER A 3 11.36 -0.18 -12.48
N ILE A 4 10.40 -0.67 -11.70
CA ILE A 4 9.11 0.02 -11.54
C ILE A 4 9.37 1.17 -10.57
N GLU A 5 9.30 2.40 -11.07
CA GLU A 5 9.34 3.59 -10.23
C GLU A 5 7.91 3.93 -9.78
N ILE A 6 7.73 4.17 -8.48
CA ILE A 6 6.43 4.55 -7.90
C ILE A 6 6.57 5.98 -7.38
N SER A 7 6.00 6.93 -8.12
CA SER A 7 6.05 8.35 -7.75
C SER A 7 5.36 8.63 -6.41
N ALA A 8 5.64 9.79 -5.81
CA ALA A 8 5.01 10.21 -4.56
C ALA A 8 3.47 10.25 -4.64
N VAL A 9 2.91 10.61 -5.81
CA VAL A 9 1.46 10.62 -6.04
C VAL A 9 0.89 9.20 -6.07
N GLU A 10 1.60 8.26 -6.69
CA GLU A 10 1.21 6.85 -6.70
C GLU A 10 1.30 6.23 -5.29
N VAL A 11 2.31 6.58 -4.50
CA VAL A 11 2.38 6.17 -3.08
C VAL A 11 1.19 6.71 -2.28
N LEU A 12 0.78 7.96 -2.51
CA LEU A 12 -0.42 8.51 -1.89
C LEU A 12 -1.69 7.74 -2.31
N ALA A 13 -1.79 7.34 -3.58
CA ALA A 13 -2.90 6.53 -4.06
C ALA A 13 -2.92 5.14 -3.37
N LEU A 14 -1.77 4.49 -3.22
CA LEU A 14 -1.65 3.20 -2.52
C LEU A 14 -2.04 3.31 -1.04
N LYS A 15 -1.67 4.40 -0.36
CA LYS A 15 -2.10 4.69 1.02
C LYS A 15 -3.63 4.80 1.13
N LYS A 16 -4.27 5.51 0.19
CA LYS A 16 -5.73 5.61 0.14
C LYS A 16 -6.38 4.24 -0.10
N LEU A 17 -5.81 3.44 -0.99
CA LEU A 17 -6.30 2.08 -1.24
C LEU A 17 -6.21 1.21 0.02
N ALA A 18 -5.13 1.33 0.80
CA ALA A 18 -4.99 0.63 2.07
C ALA A 18 -6.09 1.03 3.08
N LEU A 19 -6.39 2.32 3.19
CA LEU A 19 -7.48 2.80 4.04
C LEU A 19 -8.85 2.23 3.61
N ILE A 20 -9.16 2.27 2.31
CA ILE A 20 -10.41 1.73 1.78
C ILE A 20 -10.51 0.22 2.02
N ASN A 21 -9.42 -0.52 1.79
CA ASN A 21 -9.39 -1.97 2.01
C ASN A 21 -9.59 -2.31 3.50
N GLY A 22 -8.96 -1.57 4.41
CA GLY A 22 -9.19 -1.71 5.85
C GLY A 22 -10.64 -1.46 6.24
N ALA A 23 -11.26 -0.40 5.72
CA ALA A 23 -12.68 -0.13 5.95
C ALA A 23 -13.59 -1.24 5.41
N LEU A 24 -13.28 -1.76 4.21
CA LEU A 24 -14.01 -2.89 3.61
C LEU A 24 -13.86 -4.17 4.44
N ALA A 25 -12.64 -4.52 4.86
CA ALA A 25 -12.41 -5.69 5.72
C ALA A 25 -13.23 -5.62 7.01
N GLN A 26 -13.44 -4.43 7.59
CA GLN A 26 -14.25 -4.26 8.79
C GLN A 26 -15.76 -4.30 8.53
N SER A 27 -16.22 -3.91 7.35
CA SER A 27 -17.65 -3.92 7.00
C SER A 27 -18.18 -5.26 6.49
N LEU A 28 -17.29 -6.18 6.08
CA LEU A 28 -17.68 -7.50 5.59
C LEU A 28 -18.26 -8.39 6.69
N GLY A 29 -19.51 -8.84 6.50
CA GLY A 29 -20.17 -9.81 7.38
C GLY A 29 -19.74 -11.26 7.14
N ASN A 30 -19.19 -11.58 5.96
CA ASN A 30 -18.66 -12.91 5.66
C ASN A 30 -17.24 -13.06 6.25
N ALA A 31 -17.05 -14.02 7.16
CA ALA A 31 -15.79 -14.24 7.86
C ALA A 31 -14.62 -14.64 6.95
N GLN A 32 -14.88 -15.36 5.84
CA GLN A 32 -13.84 -15.70 4.87
C GLN A 32 -13.39 -14.47 4.09
N ALA A 33 -14.35 -13.71 3.53
CA ALA A 33 -14.04 -12.49 2.79
C ALA A 33 -13.32 -11.45 3.66
N LYS A 34 -13.71 -11.32 4.94
CA LYS A 34 -13.02 -10.46 5.91
C LYS A 34 -11.54 -10.87 6.09
N ARG A 35 -11.26 -12.17 6.24
CA ARG A 35 -9.89 -12.68 6.37
C ARG A 35 -9.06 -12.43 5.12
N GLU A 36 -9.63 -12.70 3.94
CA GLU A 36 -8.96 -12.44 2.66
C GLU A 36 -8.63 -10.96 2.47
N GLN A 37 -9.58 -10.06 2.75
CA GLN A 37 -9.31 -8.62 2.67
C GLN A 37 -8.32 -8.12 3.71
N THR A 38 -8.34 -8.69 4.92
CA THR A 38 -7.30 -8.40 5.92
C THR A 38 -5.92 -8.84 5.42
N SER A 39 -5.81 -10.02 4.81
CA SER A 39 -4.55 -10.50 4.22
C SER A 39 -4.08 -9.59 3.09
N LEU A 40 -4.99 -9.15 2.22
CA LEU A 40 -4.67 -8.24 1.13
C LEU A 40 -4.20 -6.87 1.64
N LEU A 41 -4.84 -6.36 2.70
CA LEU A 41 -4.43 -5.12 3.36
C LEU A 41 -2.99 -5.21 3.87
N LEU A 42 -2.61 -6.32 4.52
CA LEU A 42 -1.26 -6.50 5.04
C LEU A 42 -0.21 -6.45 3.93
N VAL A 43 -0.47 -7.12 2.80
CA VAL A 43 0.42 -7.07 1.62
C VAL A 43 0.51 -5.66 1.05
N LEU A 44 -0.62 -4.95 0.95
CA LEU A 44 -0.65 -3.59 0.44
C LEU A 44 0.12 -2.62 1.35
N MET A 45 0.01 -2.78 2.68
CA MET A 45 0.77 -1.98 3.64
C MET A 45 2.29 -2.21 3.49
N ASP A 46 2.74 -3.44 3.25
CA ASP A 46 4.15 -3.73 2.97
C ASP A 46 4.64 -3.08 1.66
N VAL A 47 3.84 -3.14 0.59
CA VAL A 47 4.16 -2.46 -0.68
C VAL A 47 4.26 -0.94 -0.48
N VAL A 48 3.31 -0.34 0.26
CA VAL A 48 3.34 1.09 0.59
C VAL A 48 4.61 1.45 1.37
N ALA A 49 4.98 0.66 2.38
CA ALA A 49 6.16 0.92 3.19
C ALA A 49 7.46 0.88 2.36
N ARG A 50 7.58 -0.10 1.45
CA ARG A 50 8.72 -0.20 0.53
C ARG A 50 8.78 0.96 -0.45
N ALA A 51 7.63 1.39 -0.98
CA ALA A 51 7.56 2.51 -1.90
C ALA A 51 7.85 3.85 -1.21
N ASP A 52 7.36 4.06 0.03
CA ASP A 52 7.70 5.22 0.86
C ASP A 52 9.20 5.29 1.14
N LEU A 53 9.83 4.15 1.45
CA LEU A 53 11.27 4.10 1.69
C LEU A 53 12.07 4.44 0.42
N ALA A 54 11.69 3.87 -0.72
CA ALA A 54 12.36 4.13 -2.00
C ALA A 54 12.32 5.63 -2.37
N ASN A 55 11.16 6.26 -2.24
CA ASN A 55 11.01 7.70 -2.53
C ASN A 55 11.84 8.58 -1.58
N ARG A 56 11.92 8.23 -0.28
CA ARG A 56 12.78 8.97 0.66
C ARG A 56 14.27 8.85 0.34
N VAL A 57 14.71 7.66 -0.08
CA VAL A 57 16.10 7.45 -0.51
C VAL A 57 16.40 8.29 -1.75
N GLU A 58 15.48 8.32 -2.72
CA GLU A 58 15.61 9.14 -3.93
C GLU A 58 15.71 10.63 -3.59
N GLU A 59 14.86 11.14 -2.70
CA GLU A 59 14.92 12.52 -2.20
C GLU A 59 16.27 12.85 -1.57
N ILE A 60 16.81 11.98 -0.71
CA ILE A 60 18.13 12.17 -0.07
C ILE A 60 19.26 12.17 -1.10
N THR A 61 19.22 11.26 -2.09
CA THR A 61 20.29 11.17 -3.10
C THR A 61 20.29 12.34 -4.10
N ARG A 62 19.18 13.07 -4.23
CA ARG A 62 19.03 14.21 -5.13
C ARG A 62 19.29 15.57 -4.46
N ALA A 63 19.33 15.61 -3.13
CA ALA A 63 19.61 16.82 -2.34
C ALA A 63 21.13 17.04 -2.17
#